data_AF-A0A5A5TGV2-F1
#
_entry.id   AF-A0A5A5TGV2-F1
#
_cell.length_a   1.000
_cell.length_b   1.000
_cell.length_c   1.000
_cell.angle_alpha   90.00
_cell.angle_beta   90.00
_cell.angle_gamma   90.00
#
_symmetry.space_group_name_H-M   'P 1'
#
loop_
_entity.id
_entity.type
_entity.pdbx_description
1 polymer ?
#
loop_
_entity_poly.entity_id
_entity_poly.type
_entity_poly.pdbx_seq_one_letter_code
_entity_poly.pdbx_strand_id
1 'polypeptide(L)'
;MKALTLSRTQPITFYTGILALGILTAGAHLYLASQPDESLRFIFLLNGLGYLALLVAFILPQFKKTHALVDLVFVGYTLLTIILWFFFGSPSSGGSWDPFDVLVKITELLLIIQLFIDFMQARSMQPGGQK
;
A
#
# COMPACT_ATOMS: atom_id res chain seq x y z
N MET A 1 7.65 35.76 18.27
CA MET A 1 6.75 35.25 17.21
C MET A 1 6.88 33.73 17.21
N LYS A 2 5.81 33.00 17.59
CA LYS A 2 5.83 31.52 17.62
C LYS A 2 5.88 31.02 16.18
N ALA A 3 6.93 30.27 15.84
CA ALA A 3 7.07 29.63 14.55
C ALA A 3 5.83 28.78 14.25
N LEU A 4 5.22 29.05 13.10
CA LEU A 4 4.07 28.31 12.59
C LEU A 4 4.48 26.86 12.40
N THR A 5 3.92 25.98 13.24
CA THR A 5 3.92 24.54 13.03
C THR A 5 3.36 24.26 11.64
N LEU A 6 4.23 23.89 10.70
CA LEU A 6 3.84 23.34 9.40
C LEU A 6 3.22 21.97 9.65
N SER A 7 1.96 21.98 10.07
CA SER A 7 1.08 20.82 10.07
C SER A 7 0.95 20.36 8.62
N ARG A 8 1.44 19.16 8.34
CA ARG A 8 1.25 18.47 7.06
C ARG A 8 -0.26 18.38 6.78
N THR A 9 -0.82 19.33 6.03
CA THR A 9 -2.19 19.22 5.52
C THR A 9 -2.16 18.33 4.30
N GLN A 10 -2.03 17.02 4.52
CA GLN A 10 -2.54 16.07 3.54
C GLN A 10 -4.03 16.36 3.38
N PRO A 11 -4.57 16.51 2.15
CA PRO A 11 -6.01 16.52 1.96
C PRO A 11 -6.52 15.22 2.57
N ILE A 12 -7.42 15.31 3.55
CA ILE A 12 -7.93 14.17 4.34
C ILE A 12 -8.29 12.98 3.43
N THR A 13 -8.79 13.27 2.23
CA THR A 13 -9.11 12.32 1.16
C THR A 13 -7.99 11.34 0.80
N PHE A 14 -6.73 11.78 0.67
CA PHE A 14 -5.62 10.88 0.28
C PHE A 14 -5.22 9.97 1.43
N TYR A 15 -5.17 10.50 2.65
CA TYR A 15 -4.87 9.69 3.82
C TYR A 15 -5.93 8.61 4.04
N THR A 16 -7.21 8.99 3.99
CA THR A 16 -8.31 8.01 4.09
C THR A 16 -8.32 7.01 2.95
N GLY A 17 -7.94 7.44 1.73
CA GLY A 17 -7.87 6.57 0.57
C GLY A 17 -6.78 5.52 0.69
N ILE A 18 -5.57 5.89 1.13
CA ILE A 18 -4.46 4.94 1.40
C ILE A 18 -4.88 3.92 2.45
N LEU A 19 -5.53 4.36 3.54
CA LEU A 19 -6.02 3.44 4.58
C LEU A 19 -7.07 2.48 4.04
N ALA A 20 -8.09 2.99 3.34
CA ALA A 20 -9.16 2.15 2.81
C ALA A 20 -8.62 1.13 1.79
N LEU A 21 -7.82 1.58 0.84
CA LEU A 21 -7.23 0.72 -0.19
C LEU A 21 -6.27 -0.31 0.44
N GLY A 22 -5.41 0.10 1.37
CA GLY A 22 -4.50 -0.83 2.05
C GLY A 22 -5.25 -1.90 2.86
N ILE A 23 -6.34 -1.53 3.55
CA ILE A 23 -7.16 -2.48 4.32
C ILE A 23 -7.86 -3.46 3.35
N LEU A 24 -8.43 -2.94 2.26
CA LEU A 24 -9.06 -3.78 1.23
C LEU A 24 -8.07 -4.76 0.63
N THR A 25 -6.87 -4.30 0.25
CA THR A 25 -5.80 -5.16 -0.28
C THR A 25 -5.36 -6.19 0.74
N ALA A 26 -5.10 -5.80 1.99
CA ALA A 26 -4.76 -6.74 3.06
C ALA A 26 -5.84 -7.81 3.25
N GLY A 27 -7.10 -7.39 3.30
CA GLY A 27 -8.25 -8.27 3.43
C GLY A 27 -8.38 -9.26 2.28
N ALA A 28 -8.16 -8.82 1.04
CA ALA A 28 -8.19 -9.69 -0.14
C ALA A 28 -7.10 -10.78 -0.09
N HIS A 29 -5.87 -10.42 0.29
CA HIS A 29 -4.78 -11.40 0.45
C HIS A 29 -5.06 -12.38 1.60
N LEU A 30 -5.59 -11.91 2.74
CA LEU A 30 -5.98 -12.79 3.84
C LEU A 30 -7.17 -13.69 3.46
N TYR A 31 -8.10 -13.19 2.65
CA TYR A 31 -9.20 -13.98 2.10
C TYR A 31 -8.69 -15.10 1.20
N LEU A 32 -7.78 -14.81 0.26
CA LEU A 32 -7.14 -15.82 -0.59
C LEU A 32 -6.37 -16.85 0.27
N ALA A 33 -5.62 -16.39 1.28
CA ALA A 33 -4.94 -17.27 2.23
C ALA A 33 -5.90 -18.15 3.06
N SER A 34 -7.19 -17.81 3.14
CA SER A 34 -8.17 -18.62 3.86
C SER A 34 -8.85 -19.68 3.01
N GLN A 35 -8.73 -19.64 1.68
CA GLN A 35 -9.42 -20.58 0.78
C GLN A 35 -8.89 -22.01 0.95
N PRO A 36 -9.73 -23.07 0.93
CA PRO A 36 -9.32 -24.44 1.24
C PRO A 36 -8.22 -25.01 0.33
N ASP A 37 -8.29 -24.73 -0.97
CA ASP A 37 -7.42 -25.34 -1.98
C ASP A 37 -6.29 -24.41 -2.47
N GLU A 38 -6.04 -23.31 -1.74
CA GLU A 38 -5.03 -22.34 -2.12
C GLU A 38 -3.59 -22.87 -1.90
N SER A 39 -2.89 -23.13 -3.00
CA SER A 39 -1.53 -23.65 -3.01
C SER A 39 -0.48 -22.63 -2.53
N LEU A 40 -0.72 -21.33 -2.72
CA LEU A 40 0.17 -20.23 -2.31
C LEU A 40 -0.26 -19.61 -0.98
N ARG A 41 -1.02 -20.34 -0.15
CA ARG A 41 -1.60 -19.88 1.12
C ARG A 41 -0.64 -19.06 1.97
N PHE A 42 0.57 -19.58 2.17
CA PHE A 42 1.57 -18.94 3.02
C PHE A 42 2.03 -17.60 2.44
N ILE A 43 2.18 -17.50 1.12
CA ILE A 43 2.56 -16.26 0.44
C ILE A 43 1.43 -15.23 0.58
N PHE A 44 0.18 -15.62 0.39
CA PHE A 44 -0.97 -14.73 0.57
C PHE A 44 -1.12 -14.26 2.03
N LEU A 45 -0.89 -15.14 3.00
CA LEU A 45 -0.91 -14.77 4.42
C LEU A 45 0.17 -13.72 4.72
N LEU A 46 1.39 -13.95 4.25
CA LEU A 46 2.48 -12.98 4.41
C LEU A 46 2.18 -11.67 3.68
N ASN A 47 1.53 -11.71 2.52
CA ASN A 47 1.07 -10.51 1.82
C ASN A 47 0.11 -9.69 2.66
N GLY A 48 -0.97 -10.33 3.14
CA GLY A 48 -1.96 -9.69 3.99
C GLY A 48 -1.35 -9.05 5.24
N LEU A 49 -0.48 -9.80 5.94
CA LEU A 49 0.23 -9.28 7.12
C LEU A 49 1.21 -8.16 6.80
N GLY A 50 1.91 -8.23 5.66
CA GLY A 50 2.83 -7.18 5.22
C GLY A 50 2.10 -5.87 4.92
N TYR A 51 0.94 -5.92 4.27
CA TYR A 51 0.08 -4.74 4.07
C TYR A 51 -0.37 -4.12 5.41
N LEU A 52 -0.81 -4.94 6.37
CA LEU A 52 -1.18 -4.45 7.69
C LEU A 52 0.00 -3.82 8.43
N ALA A 53 1.18 -4.44 8.36
CA ALA A 53 2.39 -3.90 8.97
C ALA A 53 2.79 -2.54 8.36
N LEU A 54 2.70 -2.40 7.04
CA LEU A 54 2.99 -1.16 6.33
C LEU A 54 1.96 -0.07 6.63
N LEU A 55 0.67 -0.41 6.73
CA LEU A 55 -0.37 0.51 7.18
C LEU A 55 -0.11 1.01 8.60
N VAL A 56 0.25 0.11 9.51
CA VAL A 56 0.62 0.47 10.88
C VAL A 56 1.83 1.42 10.87
N ALA A 57 2.86 1.13 10.06
CA ALA A 57 4.01 2.02 9.91
C ALA A 57 3.63 3.39 9.33
N PHE A 58 2.70 3.44 8.37
CA PHE A 58 2.21 4.67 7.74
C PHE A 58 1.47 5.58 8.75
N ILE A 59 0.66 5.00 9.63
CA ILE A 59 -0.13 5.75 10.62
C ILE A 59 0.74 6.24 11.79
N LEU A 60 1.74 5.45 12.18
CA LEU A 60 2.42 5.64 13.45
C LEU A 60 3.34 6.88 13.46
N PRO A 61 3.25 7.73 14.50
CA PRO A 61 3.95 9.01 14.54
C PRO A 61 5.47 8.88 14.61
N GLN A 62 6.02 7.75 15.10
CA GLN A 62 7.47 7.54 15.12
C GLN A 62 8.10 7.51 13.73
N PHE A 63 7.33 7.16 12.69
CA PHE A 63 7.82 7.12 11.32
C PHE A 63 7.64 8.44 10.57
N LYS A 64 7.16 9.51 11.22
CA LYS A 64 6.97 10.84 10.57
C LYS A 64 8.24 11.37 9.90
N LYS A 65 9.41 11.16 10.52
CA LYS A 65 10.71 11.60 9.96
C LYS A 65 11.16 10.77 8.75
N THR A 66 10.69 9.53 8.68
CA THR A 66 11.00 8.57 7.62
C THR A 66 9.77 8.25 6.78
N HIS A 67 8.77 9.14 6.76
CA HIS A 67 7.49 8.87 6.12
C HIS A 67 7.66 8.59 4.62
N ALA A 68 8.49 9.39 3.94
CA ALA A 68 8.84 9.17 2.54
C ALA A 68 9.48 7.79 2.27
N LEU A 69 10.22 7.25 3.25
CA LEU A 69 10.75 5.88 3.14
C LEU A 69 9.64 4.85 3.33
N VAL A 70 8.71 5.06 4.27
CA VAL A 70 7.53 4.20 4.43
C VAL A 70 6.72 4.17 3.14
N ASP A 71 6.45 5.33 2.53
CA ASP A 71 5.71 5.42 1.26
C ASP A 71 6.43 4.64 0.15
N LEU A 72 7.74 4.81 0.03
CA LEU A 72 8.55 4.13 -0.98
C LEU A 72 8.54 2.60 -0.79
N VAL A 73 8.70 2.14 0.45
CA VAL A 73 8.64 0.69 0.77
C VAL A 73 7.25 0.16 0.50
N PHE A 74 6.20 0.91 0.83
CA PHE A 74 4.82 0.51 0.60
C PHE A 74 4.50 0.44 -0.92
N VAL A 75 4.97 1.40 -1.71
CA VAL A 75 4.90 1.33 -3.18
C VAL A 75 5.65 0.11 -3.71
N GLY A 76 6.89 -0.10 -3.28
CA GLY A 76 7.71 -1.23 -3.73
C GLY A 76 7.09 -2.58 -3.40
N TYR A 77 6.55 -2.72 -2.20
CA TYR A 77 5.84 -3.92 -1.75
C TYR A 77 4.59 -4.17 -2.59
N THR A 78 3.80 -3.13 -2.85
CA THR A 78 2.58 -3.24 -3.66
C THR A 78 2.88 -3.54 -5.13
N LEU A 79 3.98 -3.00 -5.67
CA LEU A 79 4.44 -3.36 -7.01
C LEU A 79 4.88 -4.82 -7.08
N LEU A 80 5.55 -5.32 -6.04
CA LEU A 80 5.95 -6.72 -5.97
C LEU A 80 4.75 -7.66 -6.04
N THR A 81 3.64 -7.38 -5.33
CA THR A 81 2.45 -8.26 -5.38
C THR A 81 1.76 -8.26 -6.74
N ILE A 82 1.79 -7.14 -7.48
CA ILE A 82 1.30 -7.06 -8.86
C ILE A 82 2.20 -7.90 -9.78
N ILE A 83 3.52 -7.74 -9.67
CA ILE A 83 4.48 -8.49 -10.47
C ILE A 83 4.33 -9.99 -10.23
N LEU A 84 4.29 -10.42 -8.96
CA LEU A 84 4.13 -11.84 -8.60
C LEU A 84 2.82 -12.43 -9.14
N TRP A 85 1.74 -11.65 -9.20
CA TRP A 85 0.48 -12.10 -9.81
C TRP A 85 0.63 -12.39 -11.31
N PHE A 86 1.40 -11.61 -12.07
CA PHE A 86 1.68 -11.93 -13.47
C PHE A 86 2.50 -13.22 -13.66
N PHE A 87 3.35 -13.57 -12.69
CA PHE A 87 4.17 -14.79 -12.75
C PHE A 87 3.43 -16.05 -12.27
N PHE A 88 2.67 -15.96 -11.19
CA PHE A 88 1.92 -17.10 -10.64
C PHE A 88 0.53 -17.28 -11.25
N GLY A 89 0.01 -16.25 -11.90
CA GLY A 89 -1.33 -16.25 -12.46
C GLY A 89 -2.43 -15.97 -11.43
N SER A 90 -3.65 -16.16 -11.88
CA SER A 90 -4.87 -16.01 -11.10
C SER A 90 -4.99 -17.15 -10.07
N PRO A 91 -5.02 -16.86 -8.75
CA PRO A 91 -5.35 -17.85 -7.73
C PRO A 91 -6.84 -18.27 -7.76
N SER A 92 -7.71 -17.45 -8.36
CA SER A 92 -9.15 -17.69 -8.37
C SER A 92 -9.57 -18.65 -9.50
N SER A 93 -10.66 -19.39 -9.26
CA SER A 93 -11.15 -20.43 -10.18
C SER A 93 -11.65 -19.92 -11.54
N GLY A 94 -11.79 -18.60 -11.74
CA GLY A 94 -12.22 -17.99 -13.00
C GLY A 94 -11.14 -17.91 -14.09
N GLY A 95 -9.96 -18.48 -13.88
CA GLY A 95 -8.84 -18.43 -14.83
C GLY A 95 -8.06 -17.11 -14.78
N SER A 96 -7.13 -16.90 -15.72
CA SER A 96 -6.11 -15.82 -15.66
C SER A 96 -6.63 -14.39 -15.49
N TRP A 97 -7.92 -14.15 -15.73
CA TRP A 97 -8.57 -12.84 -15.66
C TRP A 97 -9.82 -12.86 -14.79
N ASP A 98 -9.80 -13.66 -13.71
CA ASP A 98 -10.89 -13.69 -12.74
C ASP A 98 -11.23 -12.25 -12.27
N PRO A 99 -12.53 -11.86 -12.27
CA PRO A 99 -12.93 -10.50 -11.91
C PRO A 99 -12.48 -10.07 -10.51
N PHE A 100 -12.47 -10.99 -9.53
CA PHE A 100 -12.01 -10.68 -8.18
C PHE A 100 -10.53 -10.32 -8.18
N ASP A 101 -9.70 -11.14 -8.83
CA ASP A 101 -8.25 -10.91 -8.86
C ASP A 101 -7.90 -9.62 -9.60
N VAL A 102 -8.58 -9.32 -10.72
CA VAL A 102 -8.41 -8.07 -11.45
C VAL A 102 -8.79 -6.86 -10.59
N LEU A 103 -9.90 -6.94 -9.83
CA LEU A 103 -10.31 -5.88 -8.91
C LEU A 103 -9.29 -5.65 -7.79
N VAL A 104 -8.67 -6.71 -7.27
CA VAL A 104 -7.58 -6.61 -6.30
C VAL A 104 -6.39 -5.88 -6.91
N LYS A 105 -5.98 -6.21 -8.14
CA LYS A 105 -4.88 -5.52 -8.83
C LYS A 105 -5.19 -4.04 -9.11
N ILE A 106 -6.44 -3.71 -9.45
CA ILE A 106 -6.88 -2.30 -9.60
C ILE A 106 -6.77 -1.57 -8.25
N THR A 107 -7.18 -2.20 -7.16
CA THR A 107 -7.08 -1.64 -5.80
C THR A 107 -5.62 -1.37 -5.42
N GLU A 108 -4.72 -2.33 -5.69
CA GLU A 108 -3.27 -2.18 -5.51
C GLU A 108 -2.68 -1.06 -6.36
N LEU A 109 -3.11 -0.92 -7.61
CA LEU A 109 -2.66 0.16 -8.49
C LEU A 109 -3.09 1.54 -7.98
N LEU A 110 -4.35 1.67 -7.54
CA LEU A 110 -4.85 2.92 -6.94
C LEU A 110 -4.08 3.26 -5.66
N LEU A 111 -3.73 2.24 -4.86
CA LEU A 111 -2.91 2.42 -3.66
C LEU A 111 -1.52 2.96 -4.00
N ILE A 112 -0.85 2.39 -5.02
CA ILE A 112 0.44 2.89 -5.51
C ILE A 112 0.34 4.36 -5.94
N ILE A 113 -0.70 4.71 -6.69
CA ILE A 113 -0.89 6.09 -7.17
C ILE A 113 -1.00 7.05 -5.98
N GLN A 114 -1.81 6.71 -4.97
CA GLN A 114 -1.97 7.59 -3.80
C GLN A 114 -0.69 7.68 -2.95
N LEU A 115 0.00 6.56 -2.71
CA LEU A 115 1.28 6.56 -2.00
C LEU A 115 2.35 7.38 -2.73
N PHE A 116 2.38 7.30 -4.06
CA PHE A 116 3.34 8.06 -4.87
C PHE A 116 3.03 9.57 -4.80
N ILE A 117 1.76 9.96 -4.83
CA ILE A 117 1.35 11.35 -4.63
C ILE A 117 1.75 11.84 -3.23
N ASP A 118 1.51 11.05 -2.18
CA ASP A 118 1.89 11.40 -0.81
C ASP A 118 3.42 11.57 -0.67
N PHE A 119 4.19 10.66 -1.27
CA PHE A 119 5.65 10.75 -1.35
C PHE A 119 6.14 12.02 -2.06
N MET A 120 5.53 12.37 -3.21
CA MET A 120 5.87 13.59 -3.94
C MET A 120 5.58 14.85 -3.11
N GLN A 121 4.45 14.89 -2.41
CA GLN A 121 4.08 16.00 -1.53
C GLN A 121 5.03 16.11 -0.33
N ALA A 122 5.46 14.98 0.25
CA ALA A 122 6.43 14.98 1.33
C ALA A 122 7.78 15.59 0.89
N ARG A 123 8.18 15.37 -0.37
CA ARG A 123 9.42 15.91 -0.94
C ARG A 123 9.33 17.38 -1.33
N SER A 124 8.21 17.83 -1.89
CA SER A 124 8.05 19.25 -2.28
C SER A 124 8.02 20.19 -1.08
N MET A 125 7.67 19.68 0.10
CA MET A 125 7.66 20.43 1.36
C MET A 125 9.02 20.47 2.07
N GLN A 126 10.04 19.76 1.58
CA GLN A 126 11.42 19.94 2.03
C GLN A 126 12.05 21.06 1.18
N PRO A 127 12.24 22.28 1.71
CA PRO A 127 13.00 23.30 0.97
C PRO A 127 14.39 22.73 0.70
N GLY A 128 14.88 22.94 -0.52
CA GLY A 128 16.11 22.37 -1.04
C GLY A 128 17.25 22.37 -0.02
N GLY A 129 18.07 21.32 -0.10
CA GLY A 129 19.26 21.13 0.72
C GLY A 129 20.04 22.41 0.91
N GLN A 130 19.97 22.97 2.12
CA GLN A 130 21.11 23.67 2.68
C GLN A 130 22.06 22.60 3.20
N LYS A 131 22.94 22.11 2.34
CA LYS A 131 24.38 21.90 2.59
C LYS A 131 25.09 21.87 1.24
#